data_AF-A0A1L8D8T3-F1
#
_entry.id   AF-A0A1L8D8T3-F1
#
_cell.length_a   1.000
_cell.length_b   1.000
_cell.length_c   1.000
_cell.angle_alpha   90.00
_cell.angle_beta   90.00
_cell.angle_gamma   90.00
#
_symmetry.space_group_name_H-M   'P 1'
#
loop_
_entity.id
_entity.type
_entity.pdbx_description
1 polymer ?
#
loop_
_entity_poly.entity_id
_entity_poly.type
_entity_poly.pdbx_seq_one_letter_code
_entity_poly.pdbx_strand_id
1 'polypeptide(L)'
;GQLILHLSAFIEVTLAAVITLLSMEPMWNLKIYACPVRRLSDWYTLLHNPTPQYGKKLHCTQEAVYPLQTMVLLFYFLCLINMMILRPLLNRKFLKAGKFAVYCALYFLPILTVLHAIAGGLIYYAFPYLSIVISMISNATHFSIKLDQSMKSLMKTSLTEIKNVVIIIGHWLLMAYGILSLRQHYAFLAFVPFPAIFYILTVKFTDPAEFRDKDRSERNS
;
A
#
# COMPACT_ATOMS: atom_id res chain seq x y z
N GLY A 1 14.62 20.51 0.45
CA GLY A 1 14.58 19.75 1.71
C GLY A 1 13.69 18.52 1.61
N GLN A 2 12.37 18.70 1.57
CA GLN A 2 11.39 17.59 1.57
C GLN A 2 11.57 16.62 0.40
N LEU A 3 11.81 17.12 -0.82
CA LEU A 3 12.04 16.27 -2.00
C LEU A 3 13.23 15.30 -1.84
N ILE A 4 14.31 15.77 -1.22
CA ILE A 4 15.51 14.96 -0.96
C ILE A 4 15.18 13.86 0.07
N LEU A 5 14.38 14.18 1.08
CA LEU A 5 13.95 13.20 2.08
C LEU A 5 13.04 12.13 1.46
N HIS A 6 12.12 12.51 0.57
CA HIS A 6 11.27 11.56 -0.15
C HIS A 6 12.08 10.68 -1.10
N LEU A 7 13.07 11.25 -1.80
CA LEU A 7 13.96 10.48 -2.67
C LEU A 7 14.84 9.50 -1.87
N SER A 8 15.38 9.93 -0.71
CA SER A 8 16.11 9.04 0.20
C SER A 8 15.24 7.89 0.69
N ALA A 9 14.01 8.20 1.13
CA ALA A 9 13.07 7.17 1.59
C ALA A 9 12.73 6.17 0.48
N PHE A 10 12.56 6.65 -0.76
CA PHE A 10 12.35 5.78 -1.91
C PHE A 10 13.54 4.85 -2.12
N ILE A 11 14.77 5.38 -2.13
CA ILE A 11 16.00 4.57 -2.30
C ILE A 11 16.17 3.57 -1.15
N GLU A 12 15.97 4.00 0.10
CA GLU A 12 16.05 3.16 1.31
C GLU A 12 15.13 1.93 1.20
N VAL A 13 13.88 2.16 0.78
CA VAL A 13 12.84 1.13 0.64
C VAL A 13 13.10 0.23 -0.55
N THR A 14 13.48 0.78 -1.71
CA THR A 14 13.82 -0.03 -2.89
C THR A 14 15.04 -0.91 -2.63
N LEU A 15 16.08 -0.37 -1.97
CA LEU A 15 17.26 -1.15 -1.60
C LEU A 15 16.89 -2.28 -0.63
N ALA A 16 16.07 -2.00 0.39
CA ALA A 16 15.58 -3.03 1.30
C ALA A 16 14.80 -4.12 0.56
N ALA A 17 13.90 -3.75 -0.36
CA ALA A 17 13.11 -4.70 -1.14
C ALA A 17 13.99 -5.60 -2.03
N VAL A 18 14.97 -5.02 -2.73
CA VAL A 18 15.89 -5.78 -3.58
C VAL A 18 16.74 -6.75 -2.75
N ILE A 19 17.31 -6.27 -1.63
CA ILE A 19 18.11 -7.13 -0.74
C ILE A 19 17.25 -8.26 -0.16
N THR A 20 16.01 -7.98 0.25
CA THR A 20 15.08 -9.03 0.71
C THR A 20 14.88 -10.08 -0.37
N LEU A 21 14.61 -9.68 -1.62
CA LEU A 21 14.38 -10.64 -2.71
C LEU A 21 15.63 -11.50 -3.00
N LEU A 22 16.81 -10.89 -3.03
CA LEU A 22 18.07 -11.61 -3.29
C LEU A 22 18.49 -12.54 -2.13
N SER A 23 17.99 -12.29 -0.91
CA SER A 23 18.25 -13.11 0.27
C SER A 23 17.39 -14.36 0.34
N MET A 24 16.40 -14.50 -0.54
CA MET A 24 15.43 -15.60 -0.51
C MET A 24 15.82 -16.67 -1.52
N GLU A 25 15.35 -17.90 -1.30
CA GLU A 25 15.70 -19.01 -2.17
C GLU A 25 15.04 -18.90 -3.57
N PRO A 26 15.82 -19.06 -4.66
CA PRO A 26 17.26 -19.29 -4.72
C PRO A 26 18.05 -17.98 -4.57
N MET A 27 19.06 -17.99 -3.68
CA MET A 27 19.86 -16.80 -3.37
C MET A 27 20.48 -16.18 -4.63
N TRP A 28 20.51 -14.84 -4.66
CA TRP A 28 21.02 -14.04 -5.79
C TRP A 28 20.25 -14.15 -7.10
N ASN A 29 19.02 -14.70 -7.06
CA ASN A 29 18.11 -14.73 -8.19
C ASN A 29 16.83 -13.94 -7.87
N LEU A 30 16.18 -13.38 -8.89
CA LEU A 30 14.89 -12.70 -8.75
C LEU A 30 13.69 -13.67 -8.92
N LYS A 31 13.95 -14.96 -9.13
CA LYS A 31 12.93 -16.01 -9.12
C LYS A 31 12.59 -16.34 -7.67
N ILE A 32 11.32 -16.48 -7.35
CA ILE A 32 10.85 -16.82 -6.00
C ILE A 32 10.20 -18.19 -6.07
N TYR A 33 10.69 -19.15 -5.29
CA TYR A 33 10.00 -20.41 -5.06
C TYR A 33 9.08 -20.26 -3.86
N ALA A 34 7.77 -20.32 -4.09
CA ALA A 34 6.77 -20.21 -3.02
C ALA A 34 5.73 -21.34 -3.16
N CYS A 35 5.30 -21.86 -2.02
CA CYS A 35 4.18 -22.77 -1.95
C CYS A 35 2.87 -22.01 -2.26
N PRO A 36 1.97 -22.57 -3.11
CA PRO A 36 0.71 -21.92 -3.43
C PRO A 36 -0.22 -21.92 -2.22
N VAL A 37 -0.59 -20.72 -1.76
CA VAL A 37 -1.62 -20.55 -0.73
C VAL A 37 -3.00 -20.72 -1.35
N ARG A 38 -3.84 -21.59 -0.80
CA ARG A 38 -5.22 -21.78 -1.25
C ARG A 38 -6.24 -21.40 -0.19
N ARG A 39 -5.92 -21.61 1.09
CA ARG A 39 -6.84 -21.40 2.20
C ARG A 39 -6.16 -20.65 3.33
N LEU A 40 -6.95 -19.98 4.17
CA LEU A 40 -6.44 -19.32 5.37
C LEU A 40 -5.79 -20.31 6.35
N SER A 41 -6.26 -21.57 6.37
CA SER A 41 -5.68 -22.65 7.18
C SER A 41 -4.21 -22.92 6.86
N ASP A 42 -3.76 -22.63 5.63
CA ASP A 42 -2.38 -22.85 5.20
C ASP A 42 -1.39 -21.90 5.92
N TRP A 43 -1.89 -20.78 6.46
CA TRP A 43 -1.10 -19.82 7.25
C TRP A 43 -1.00 -20.19 8.73
N TYR A 44 -1.97 -20.97 9.23
CA TYR A 44 -2.10 -21.31 10.65
C TYR A 44 -2.04 -22.82 10.86
N THR A 45 -1.02 -23.46 10.27
CA THR A 45 -0.87 -24.92 10.25
C THR A 45 -0.86 -25.54 11.64
N LEU A 46 -0.24 -24.88 12.63
CA LEU A 46 -0.19 -25.36 14.02
C LEU A 46 -1.59 -25.50 14.65
N LEU A 47 -2.55 -24.65 14.28
CA LEU A 47 -3.92 -24.72 14.80
C LEU A 47 -4.70 -25.88 14.17
N HIS A 48 -4.38 -26.23 12.93
CA HIS A 48 -5.11 -27.25 12.16
C HIS A 48 -4.47 -28.65 12.23
N ASN A 49 -3.16 -28.75 12.40
CA ASN A 49 -2.45 -30.01 12.56
C ASN A 49 -1.18 -29.84 13.43
N PRO A 50 -1.30 -29.91 14.78
CA PRO A 50 -0.20 -29.65 15.69
C PRO A 50 0.89 -30.73 15.68
N THR A 51 0.59 -31.94 15.18
CA THR A 51 1.52 -33.08 15.11
C THR A 51 1.75 -33.52 13.66
N PRO A 52 2.61 -32.81 12.90
CA PRO A 52 2.99 -33.24 11.56
C PRO A 52 3.74 -34.58 11.60
N GLN A 53 3.40 -35.49 10.67
CA GLN A 53 4.03 -36.80 10.57
C GLN A 53 5.32 -36.69 9.74
N TYR A 54 6.45 -36.37 10.40
CA TYR A 54 7.77 -36.22 9.78
C TYR A 54 8.32 -37.48 9.09
N GLY A 55 7.71 -38.65 9.31
CA GLY A 55 8.09 -39.91 8.64
C GLY A 55 7.66 -40.01 7.17
N LYS A 56 6.86 -39.06 6.67
CA LYS A 56 6.41 -39.00 5.26
C LYS A 56 6.88 -37.69 4.63
N LYS A 57 6.99 -37.66 3.30
CA LYS A 57 7.31 -36.44 2.54
C LYS A 57 6.34 -35.32 2.94
N LEU A 58 6.87 -34.26 3.55
CA LEU A 58 6.09 -33.08 3.90
C LEU A 58 5.66 -32.37 2.62
N HIS A 59 4.36 -32.14 2.49
CA HIS A 59 3.81 -31.30 1.44
C HIS A 59 3.74 -29.85 1.95
N CYS A 60 3.80 -28.89 1.02
CA CYS A 60 3.71 -27.44 1.25
C CYS A 60 2.64 -26.97 2.25
N THR A 61 1.56 -27.73 2.47
CA THR A 61 0.48 -27.40 3.41
C THR A 61 0.85 -27.65 4.88
N GLN A 62 1.93 -28.39 5.16
CA GLN A 62 2.40 -28.69 6.52
C GLN A 62 3.58 -27.81 6.95
N GLU A 63 4.18 -27.08 6.02
CA GLU A 63 5.19 -26.06 6.29
C GLU A 63 4.50 -24.69 6.33
N ALA A 64 4.86 -23.82 7.28
CA ALA A 64 4.37 -22.45 7.26
C ALA A 64 4.72 -21.81 5.91
N VAL A 65 3.89 -20.89 5.40
CA VAL A 65 3.96 -20.30 4.05
C VAL A 65 5.32 -19.62 3.77
N TYR A 66 6.33 -20.42 3.50
CA TYR A 66 7.68 -20.01 3.16
C TYR A 66 7.72 -19.72 1.66
N PRO A 67 8.38 -18.62 1.22
CA PRO A 67 9.12 -17.63 2.00
C PRO A 67 8.31 -16.36 2.36
N LEU A 68 7.00 -16.33 2.08
CA LEU A 68 6.18 -15.10 2.09
C LEU A 68 6.20 -14.35 3.43
N GLN A 69 5.99 -15.07 4.53
CA GLN A 69 6.03 -14.48 5.87
C GLN A 69 7.42 -13.96 6.21
N THR A 70 8.45 -14.75 5.93
CA THR A 70 9.85 -14.42 6.19
C THR A 70 10.30 -13.21 5.38
N MET A 71 9.86 -13.09 4.13
CA MET A 71 10.16 -11.96 3.24
C MET A 71 9.75 -10.62 3.84
N VAL A 72 8.52 -10.52 4.35
CA VAL A 72 8.02 -9.25 4.90
C VAL A 72 8.77 -8.87 6.17
N LEU A 73 9.03 -9.82 7.05
CA LEU A 73 9.77 -9.57 8.29
C LEU A 73 11.21 -9.13 8.00
N LEU A 74 11.88 -9.79 7.06
CA LEU A 74 13.22 -9.39 6.62
C LEU A 74 13.20 -8.00 5.98
N PHE A 75 12.20 -7.71 5.15
CA PHE A 75 12.03 -6.39 4.54
C PHE A 75 11.88 -5.28 5.59
N TYR A 76 11.05 -5.47 6.62
CA TYR A 76 10.89 -4.48 7.69
C TYR A 76 12.17 -4.29 8.50
N PHE A 77 12.91 -5.38 8.76
CA PHE A 77 14.20 -5.32 9.42
C PHE A 77 15.24 -4.52 8.60
N LEU A 78 15.34 -4.80 7.29
CA LEU A 78 16.24 -4.07 6.39
C LEU A 78 15.83 -2.60 6.22
N CYS A 79 14.53 -2.30 6.19
CA CYS A 79 14.04 -0.92 6.21
C CYS A 79 14.51 -0.18 7.47
N LEU A 80 14.43 -0.82 8.64
CA LEU A 80 14.88 -0.25 9.91
C LEU A 80 16.39 0.01 9.89
N ILE A 81 17.19 -0.95 9.44
CA ILE A 81 18.65 -0.80 9.30
C ILE A 81 18.99 0.33 8.34
N ASN A 82 18.44 0.31 7.13
CA ASN A 82 18.72 1.31 6.11
C ASN A 82 18.36 2.72 6.60
N MET A 83 17.23 2.86 7.30
CA MET A 83 16.84 4.12 7.91
C MET A 83 17.83 4.58 8.97
N MET A 84 18.26 3.70 9.86
CA MET A 84 19.21 4.01 10.94
C MET A 84 20.60 4.37 10.42
N ILE A 85 20.99 3.90 9.23
CA ILE A 85 22.28 4.24 8.60
C ILE A 85 22.16 5.52 7.76
N LEU A 86 21.24 5.55 6.80
CA LEU A 86 21.18 6.61 5.79
C LEU A 86 20.64 7.93 6.36
N ARG A 87 19.62 7.90 7.24
CA ARG A 87 19.01 9.14 7.72
C ARG A 87 19.90 9.98 8.64
N PRO A 88 20.70 9.41 9.57
CA PRO A 88 21.66 10.20 10.32
C PRO A 88 22.74 10.83 9.44
N LEU A 89 23.22 10.11 8.41
CA LEU A 89 24.19 10.63 7.45
C LEU A 89 23.61 11.82 6.66
N LEU A 90 22.37 11.72 6.20
CA LEU A 90 21.68 12.80 5.50
C LEU A 90 21.38 13.98 6.42
N ASN A 91 20.94 13.74 7.65
CA ASN A 91 20.63 14.81 8.62
C ASN A 91 21.88 15.59 9.04
N ARG A 92 23.02 14.91 9.19
CA ARG A 92 24.31 15.56 9.47
C ARG A 92 24.73 16.51 8.35
N LYS A 93 24.43 16.18 7.09
CA LYS A 93 24.92 16.93 5.92
C LYS A 93 23.93 17.93 5.34
N PHE A 94 22.61 17.68 5.43
CA PHE A 94 21.61 18.42 4.66
C PHE A 94 20.36 18.89 5.43
N LEU A 95 19.96 18.28 6.56
CA LEU A 95 18.65 18.59 7.18
C LEU A 95 18.63 18.49 8.73
N LYS A 96 18.33 19.59 9.43
CA LYS A 96 18.16 19.62 10.90
C LYS A 96 16.81 19.07 11.40
N ALA A 97 15.80 18.95 10.53
CA ALA A 97 14.40 18.66 10.90
C ALA A 97 13.97 17.19 10.70
N GLY A 98 14.85 16.27 10.30
CA GLY A 98 14.49 14.88 9.97
C GLY A 98 14.25 13.95 11.17
N LYS A 99 14.35 14.44 12.41
CA LYS A 99 14.28 13.60 13.63
C LYS A 99 12.90 12.96 13.83
N PHE A 100 11.81 13.71 13.58
CA PHE A 100 10.45 13.21 13.75
C PHE A 100 10.17 11.97 12.88
N ALA A 101 10.60 12.02 11.61
CA ALA A 101 10.40 10.92 10.67
C ALA A 101 11.15 9.63 11.10
N VAL A 102 12.29 9.76 11.80
CA VAL A 102 13.03 8.62 12.36
C VAL A 102 12.28 8.01 13.54
N TYR A 103 11.79 8.84 14.46
CA TYR A 103 10.99 8.34 15.60
C TYR A 103 9.71 7.65 15.15
N CYS A 104 8.95 8.24 14.22
CA CYS A 104 7.73 7.63 13.70
C CYS A 104 7.99 6.23 13.14
N ALA A 105 9.05 6.06 12.35
CA ALA A 105 9.38 4.76 11.78
C ALA A 105 9.89 3.77 12.83
N LEU A 106 10.62 4.21 13.86
CA LEU A 106 11.10 3.36 14.95
C LEU A 106 9.95 2.78 15.78
N TYR A 107 8.82 3.48 15.89
CA TYR A 107 7.60 2.93 16.51
C TYR A 107 6.75 2.13 15.52
N PHE A 108 6.60 2.63 14.29
CA PHE A 108 5.68 2.02 13.32
C PHE A 108 6.18 0.68 12.78
N LEU A 109 7.47 0.54 12.49
CA LEU A 109 8.03 -0.71 11.94
C LEU A 109 7.87 -1.89 12.91
N PRO A 110 8.21 -1.78 14.22
CA PRO A 110 7.95 -2.86 15.16
C PRO A 110 6.46 -3.20 15.29
N ILE A 111 5.58 -2.20 15.36
CA ILE A 111 4.13 -2.44 15.42
C ILE A 111 3.67 -3.21 14.18
N LEU A 112 4.13 -2.82 12.98
CA LEU A 112 3.84 -3.55 11.74
C LEU A 112 4.39 -4.97 11.76
N THR A 113 5.59 -5.21 12.31
CA THR A 113 6.15 -6.57 12.42
C THR A 113 5.29 -7.47 13.31
N VAL A 114 4.85 -6.98 14.48
CA VAL A 114 3.96 -7.73 15.38
C VAL A 114 2.62 -8.00 14.71
N LEU A 115 2.04 -6.99 14.06
CA LEU A 115 0.78 -7.11 13.35
C LEU A 115 0.89 -8.13 12.20
N HIS A 116 1.96 -8.12 11.40
CA HIS A 116 2.20 -9.14 10.36
C HIS A 116 2.55 -10.51 10.93
N ALA A 117 3.24 -10.59 12.07
CA ALA A 117 3.56 -11.86 12.72
C ALA A 117 2.29 -12.60 13.17
N ILE A 118 1.30 -11.87 13.70
CA ILE A 118 0.06 -12.45 14.23
C ILE A 118 -1.00 -12.59 13.12
N ALA A 119 -1.24 -11.52 12.38
CA ALA A 119 -2.33 -11.40 11.42
C ALA A 119 -1.89 -11.56 9.95
N GLY A 120 -0.65 -11.98 9.68
CA GLY A 120 -0.09 -12.10 8.33
C GLY A 120 -1.02 -12.84 7.36
N GLY A 121 -1.51 -14.03 7.76
CA GLY A 121 -2.42 -14.80 6.91
C GLY A 121 -3.72 -14.07 6.57
N LEU A 122 -4.31 -13.36 7.54
CA LEU A 122 -5.51 -12.56 7.32
C LEU A 122 -5.22 -11.35 6.40
N ILE A 123 -4.09 -10.67 6.61
CA ILE A 123 -3.67 -9.52 5.79
C ILE A 123 -3.46 -9.96 4.35
N TYR A 124 -2.77 -11.07 4.12
CA TYR A 124 -2.52 -11.60 2.77
C TYR A 124 -3.78 -12.10 2.09
N TYR A 125 -4.69 -12.73 2.84
CA TYR A 125 -5.98 -13.17 2.31
C TYR A 125 -6.89 -11.97 1.95
N ALA A 126 -6.92 -10.94 2.79
CA ALA A 126 -7.71 -9.73 2.55
C ALA A 126 -7.02 -8.72 1.62
N PHE A 127 -5.74 -8.91 1.31
CA PHE A 127 -4.89 -7.99 0.55
C PHE A 127 -5.53 -7.40 -0.71
N PRO A 128 -6.06 -8.19 -1.67
CA PRO A 128 -6.66 -7.64 -2.88
C PRO A 128 -7.82 -6.68 -2.58
N TYR A 129 -8.68 -7.06 -1.62
CA TYR A 129 -9.82 -6.26 -1.20
C TYR A 129 -9.39 -4.99 -0.47
N LEU A 130 -8.41 -5.09 0.44
CA LEU A 130 -7.85 -3.93 1.14
C LEU A 130 -7.22 -2.94 0.16
N SER A 131 -6.45 -3.42 -0.81
CA SER A 131 -5.82 -2.56 -1.83
C SER A 131 -6.87 -1.79 -2.64
N ILE A 132 -7.95 -2.45 -3.06
CA ILE A 132 -9.05 -1.84 -3.82
C ILE A 132 -9.77 -0.80 -2.96
N VAL A 133 -10.17 -1.16 -1.74
CA VAL A 133 -10.95 -0.28 -0.84
C VAL A 133 -10.12 0.94 -0.42
N ILE A 134 -8.88 0.75 0.02
CA ILE A 134 -7.99 1.85 0.42
C ILE A 134 -7.74 2.78 -0.76
N SER A 135 -7.49 2.23 -1.96
CA SER A 135 -7.30 3.04 -3.15
C SER A 135 -8.56 3.85 -3.50
N MET A 136 -9.75 3.27 -3.38
CA MET A 136 -11.01 3.96 -3.68
C MET A 136 -11.27 5.10 -2.70
N ILE A 137 -11.13 4.83 -1.39
CA ILE A 137 -11.31 5.82 -0.33
C ILE A 137 -10.30 6.95 -0.49
N SER A 138 -9.01 6.63 -0.63
CA SER A 138 -7.96 7.66 -0.73
C SER A 138 -8.09 8.50 -2.01
N ASN A 139 -8.56 7.92 -3.12
CA ASN A 139 -8.85 8.67 -4.33
C ASN A 139 -10.02 9.65 -4.12
N ALA A 140 -11.11 9.22 -3.47
CA ALA A 140 -12.23 10.09 -3.12
C ALA A 140 -11.80 11.21 -2.16
N THR A 141 -11.02 10.89 -1.12
CA THR A 141 -10.47 11.86 -0.17
C THR A 141 -9.55 12.87 -0.86
N HIS A 142 -8.74 12.45 -1.84
CA HIS A 142 -7.88 13.36 -2.59
C HIS A 142 -8.68 14.44 -3.33
N PHE A 143 -9.80 14.04 -3.94
CA PHE A 143 -10.67 14.98 -4.65
C PHE A 143 -11.51 15.84 -3.70
N SER A 144 -11.95 15.31 -2.56
CA SER A 144 -12.79 16.05 -1.61
C SER A 144 -12.07 17.19 -0.89
N ILE A 145 -10.73 17.14 -0.81
CA ILE A 145 -9.92 18.19 -0.17
C ILE A 145 -9.71 19.41 -1.09
N LYS A 146 -10.01 19.30 -2.40
CA LYS A 146 -9.85 20.43 -3.33
C LYS A 146 -10.86 21.53 -3.03
N LEU A 147 -10.42 22.78 -3.08
CA LEU A 147 -11.26 23.94 -2.75
C LEU A 147 -12.34 24.20 -3.81
N ASP A 148 -11.99 24.00 -5.08
CA ASP A 148 -12.91 24.16 -6.22
C ASP A 148 -13.47 22.78 -6.60
N GLN A 149 -14.74 22.56 -6.28
CA GLN A 149 -15.47 21.31 -6.54
C GLN A 149 -16.19 21.32 -7.90
N SER A 150 -15.91 22.29 -8.79
CA SER A 150 -16.51 22.29 -10.13
C SER A 150 -15.92 21.19 -11.03
N MET A 151 -16.78 20.46 -11.74
CA MET A 151 -16.38 19.32 -12.59
C MET A 151 -15.27 19.69 -13.60
N LYS A 152 -15.37 20.84 -14.26
CA LYS A 152 -14.39 21.32 -15.25
C LYS A 152 -13.03 21.63 -14.60
N SER A 153 -13.05 22.28 -13.43
CA SER A 153 -11.84 22.63 -12.69
C SER A 153 -11.15 21.38 -12.17
N LEU A 154 -11.91 20.43 -11.61
CA LEU A 154 -11.38 19.16 -11.12
C LEU A 154 -10.70 18.38 -12.24
N MET A 155 -11.34 18.25 -13.41
CA MET A 155 -10.76 17.54 -14.55
C MET A 155 -9.49 18.23 -15.09
N LYS A 156 -9.53 19.55 -15.27
CA LYS A 156 -8.36 20.33 -15.73
C LYS A 156 -7.20 20.20 -14.74
N THR A 157 -7.46 20.40 -13.46
CA THR A 157 -6.43 20.37 -12.41
C THR A 157 -5.90 18.95 -12.20
N SER A 158 -6.69 17.91 -12.45
CA SER A 158 -6.23 16.52 -12.40
C SER A 158 -5.19 16.19 -13.47
N LEU A 159 -5.30 16.80 -14.65
CA LEU A 159 -4.41 16.53 -15.79
C LEU A 159 -3.24 17.51 -15.90
N THR A 160 -3.40 18.73 -15.39
CA THR A 160 -2.40 19.80 -15.56
C THR A 160 -1.41 19.87 -14.39
N GLU A 161 -1.87 19.57 -13.17
CA GLU A 161 -1.01 19.64 -11.98
C GLU A 161 -0.24 18.33 -11.77
N ILE A 162 1.09 18.39 -11.88
CA ILE A 162 1.95 17.21 -11.78
C ILE A 162 1.76 16.44 -10.47
N LYS A 163 1.49 17.14 -9.36
CA LYS A 163 1.23 16.52 -8.05
C LYS A 163 -0.03 15.66 -8.08
N ASN A 164 -1.11 16.14 -8.69
CA ASN A 164 -2.36 15.39 -8.77
C ASN A 164 -2.22 14.21 -9.73
N VAL A 165 -1.54 14.41 -10.86
CA VAL A 165 -1.25 13.34 -11.82
C VAL A 165 -0.50 12.19 -11.13
N VAL A 166 0.59 12.49 -10.40
CA VAL A 166 1.36 11.47 -9.67
C VAL A 166 0.50 10.75 -8.63
N ILE A 167 -0.33 11.48 -7.89
CA ILE A 167 -1.22 10.90 -6.88
C ILE A 167 -2.26 9.98 -7.55
N ILE A 168 -2.93 10.42 -8.60
CA ILE A 168 -3.97 9.65 -9.31
C ILE A 168 -3.35 8.39 -9.93
N ILE A 169 -2.20 8.51 -10.60
CA ILE A 169 -1.47 7.36 -11.14
C ILE A 169 -1.11 6.38 -10.02
N GLY A 170 -0.65 6.87 -8.87
CA GLY A 170 -0.36 6.01 -7.71
C GLY A 170 -1.58 5.21 -7.25
N HIS A 171 -2.74 5.85 -7.14
CA HIS A 171 -4.00 5.17 -6.82
C HIS A 171 -4.39 4.16 -7.91
N TRP A 172 -4.25 4.53 -9.19
CA TRP A 172 -4.57 3.63 -10.30
C TRP A 172 -3.68 2.38 -10.29
N LEU A 173 -2.38 2.53 -10.03
CA LEU A 173 -1.47 1.40 -9.88
C LEU A 173 -1.83 0.52 -8.68
N LEU A 174 -2.19 1.11 -7.54
CA LEU A 174 -2.62 0.37 -6.35
C LEU A 174 -3.93 -0.41 -6.61
N MET A 175 -4.89 0.22 -7.29
CA MET A 175 -6.14 -0.41 -7.69
C MET A 175 -5.89 -1.55 -8.68
N ALA A 176 -5.08 -1.32 -9.71
CA ALA A 176 -4.71 -2.33 -10.69
C ALA A 176 -4.01 -3.53 -10.03
N TYR A 177 -3.10 -3.29 -9.09
CA TYR A 177 -2.43 -4.35 -8.34
C TYR A 177 -3.42 -5.17 -7.50
N GLY A 178 -4.38 -4.53 -6.84
CA GLY A 178 -5.45 -5.21 -6.12
C GLY A 178 -6.30 -6.11 -7.02
N ILE A 179 -6.71 -5.61 -8.20
CA ILE A 179 -7.48 -6.37 -9.20
C ILE A 179 -6.67 -7.55 -9.75
N LEU A 180 -5.40 -7.34 -10.09
CA LEU A 180 -4.50 -8.41 -10.57
C LEU A 180 -4.30 -9.50 -9.50
N SER A 181 -4.25 -9.11 -8.22
CA SER A 181 -4.12 -10.05 -7.11
C SER A 181 -5.35 -10.95 -6.92
N LEU A 182 -6.53 -10.58 -7.45
CA LEU A 182 -7.72 -11.44 -7.43
C LEU A 182 -7.64 -12.60 -8.45
N ARG A 183 -6.66 -12.57 -9.38
CA ARG A 183 -6.49 -13.56 -10.47
C ARG A 183 -7.75 -13.80 -11.30
N GLN A 184 -8.55 -12.76 -11.49
CA GLN A 184 -9.75 -12.76 -12.33
C GLN A 184 -9.43 -12.29 -13.76
N HIS A 185 -10.44 -12.21 -14.62
CA HIS A 185 -10.29 -11.72 -15.99
C HIS A 185 -9.67 -10.32 -16.06
N TYR A 186 -8.69 -10.13 -16.95
CA TYR A 186 -8.01 -8.85 -17.16
C TYR A 186 -8.93 -7.72 -17.60
N ALA A 187 -10.13 -8.03 -18.08
CA ALA A 187 -11.16 -7.04 -18.42
C ALA A 187 -11.48 -6.09 -17.24
N PHE A 188 -11.32 -6.56 -15.99
CA PHE A 188 -11.56 -5.72 -14.82
C PHE A 188 -10.57 -4.56 -14.68
N LEU A 189 -9.40 -4.59 -15.34
CA LEU A 189 -8.46 -3.46 -15.33
C LEU A 189 -9.05 -2.22 -16.01
N ALA A 190 -10.06 -2.38 -16.87
CA ALA A 190 -10.78 -1.24 -17.45
C ALA A 190 -11.51 -0.39 -16.40
N PHE A 191 -11.78 -0.94 -15.20
CA PHE A 191 -12.40 -0.22 -14.09
C PHE A 191 -11.41 0.56 -13.22
N VAL A 192 -10.10 0.47 -13.46
CA VAL A 192 -9.10 1.22 -12.68
C VAL A 192 -9.36 2.74 -12.64
N PRO A 193 -9.68 3.44 -13.75
CA PRO A 193 -9.98 4.87 -13.71
C PRO A 193 -11.40 5.18 -13.19
N PHE A 194 -12.26 4.17 -13.03
CA PHE A 194 -13.67 4.35 -12.69
C PHE A 194 -13.90 5.17 -11.41
N PRO A 195 -13.20 4.94 -10.27
CA PRO A 195 -13.42 5.74 -9.07
C PRO A 195 -13.16 7.25 -9.26
N ALA A 196 -12.16 7.62 -10.06
CA ALA A 196 -11.84 9.02 -10.32
C ALA A 196 -12.89 9.66 -11.23
N ILE A 197 -13.28 8.95 -12.31
CA ILE A 197 -14.33 9.41 -13.23
C ILE A 197 -15.67 9.54 -12.49
N PHE A 198 -16.04 8.52 -11.72
CA PHE A 198 -17.26 8.50 -10.93
C PHE A 198 -17.33 9.70 -10.00
N TYR A 199 -16.28 9.96 -9.21
CA TYR A 199 -16.22 11.11 -8.32
C TYR A 199 -16.41 12.44 -9.08
N ILE A 200 -15.68 12.63 -10.19
CA ILE A 200 -15.76 13.87 -10.99
C ILE A 200 -17.17 14.09 -11.53
N LEU A 201 -17.85 13.03 -11.97
CA LEU A 201 -19.22 13.12 -12.49
C LEU A 201 -20.25 13.38 -11.39
N THR A 202 -20.05 12.81 -10.19
CA THR A 202 -21.00 12.95 -9.07
C THR A 202 -20.75 14.19 -8.22
N VAL A 203 -19.65 14.91 -8.42
CA VAL A 203 -19.23 16.05 -7.58
C VAL A 203 -20.32 17.10 -7.41
N LYS A 204 -21.12 17.35 -8.47
CA LYS A 204 -22.24 18.29 -8.44
C LYS A 204 -23.27 17.94 -7.35
N PHE A 205 -23.48 16.65 -7.08
CA PHE A 205 -24.42 16.17 -6.06
C PHE A 205 -23.79 16.06 -4.67
N THR A 206 -22.47 16.22 -4.58
CA THR A 206 -21.72 16.03 -3.32
C THR A 206 -21.11 17.33 -2.79
N ASP A 207 -21.19 18.43 -3.55
CA ASP A 207 -20.63 19.73 -3.15
C ASP A 207 -21.46 20.38 -2.02
N PRO A 208 -20.88 20.60 -0.82
CA PRO A 208 -21.56 21.29 0.27
C PRO A 208 -21.95 22.75 -0.06
N ALA A 209 -21.30 23.39 -1.04
CA ALA A 209 -21.61 24.77 -1.42
C ALA A 209 -23.00 24.89 -2.06
N GLU A 210 -23.41 23.91 -2.87
CA GLU A 210 -24.72 23.89 -3.53
C GLU A 210 -25.87 23.91 -2.51
N PHE A 211 -25.73 23.16 -1.41
CA PHE A 211 -26.74 23.12 -0.33
C PHE A 211 -26.82 24.45 0.42
N ARG A 212 -25.67 25.08 0.68
CA ARG A 212 -25.60 26.36 1.41
C ARG A 212 -26.21 27.51 0.62
N ASP A 213 -26.10 27.49 -0.70
CA ASP A 213 -26.64 28.53 -1.57
C ASP A 213 -28.15 28.34 -1.78
N LYS A 214 -28.62 27.08 -1.84
CA LYS A 214 -30.05 26.76 -1.84
C LYS A 214 -30.73 27.21 -0.55
N ASP A 215 -30.18 26.89 0.62
CA ASP A 215 -30.70 27.33 1.93
C ASP A 215 -30.75 28.85 2.07
N ARG A 216 -29.81 29.56 1.44
CA ARG A 216 -29.76 31.03 1.45
C ARG A 216 -30.81 31.64 0.52
N SER A 217 -31.08 31.00 -0.62
CA SER A 217 -32.14 31.42 -1.54
C SER A 217 -33.53 31.24 -0.96
N GLU A 218 -33.78 30.14 -0.24
CA GLU A 218 -35.07 29.87 0.43
C GLU A 218 -35.30 30.80 1.63
N ARG A 219 -34.25 31.25 2.32
CA ARG A 219 -34.36 32.21 3.43
C ARG A 219 -34.62 33.66 2.98
N ASN A 220 -34.30 33.97 1.73
CA ASN A 220 -34.43 35.30 1.13
C ASN A 220 -35.67 35.43 0.24
N SER A 221 -36.51 34.38 0.17
CA SER A 221 -37.79 34.35 -0.54
C SER A 221 -38.96 34.30 0.44
#